data_AF-A0A7R9UUP1-F1
#
_entry.id   AF-A0A7R9UUP1-F1
#
_cell.length_a   1.000
_cell.length_b   1.000
_cell.length_c   1.000
_cell.angle_alpha   90.00
_cell.angle_beta   90.00
_cell.angle_gamma   90.00
#
_symmetry.space_group_name_H-M   'P 1'
#
loop_
_entity.id
_entity.type
_entity.pdbx_description
1 polymer ?
#
loop_
_entity_poly.entity_id
_entity_poly.type
_entity_poly.pdbx_seq_one_letter_code
_entity_poly.pdbx_strand_id
1 'polypeptide(L)'
;SQLLTLMDNMAPNVPLIVLAATNRPSTLDPALRRFGRFDREVDMSAPDTAGRLEILRIHMSGMKLHESVDIAQIAEDTQGFCGADIAQLATDAAMECVRETTLTQLDLEADDVPAHVLSRMAVMPVHIDRALGRIQPSSLRDRQAEVPSDVTWADVGGLEHIKKELMETIQFPIRYESKFGKFGMSASKGVLLYGPSGCGKTLMAKAVANECQSNFI
;
A
#
# COMPACT_ATOMS: atom_id res chain seq x y z
N SER A 1 -1.47 -8.66 34.91
CA SER A 1 -1.72 -9.97 35.55
C SER A 1 -3.20 -10.32 35.63
N GLN A 2 -4.10 -9.39 36.01
CA GLN A 2 -5.53 -9.68 36.21
C GLN A 2 -6.25 -10.30 34.99
N LEU A 3 -5.99 -9.81 33.77
CA LEU A 3 -6.57 -10.37 32.54
C LEU A 3 -6.19 -11.84 32.32
N LEU A 4 -4.92 -12.21 32.54
CA LEU A 4 -4.44 -13.59 32.39
C LEU A 4 -5.17 -14.53 33.36
N THR A 5 -5.35 -14.10 34.60
CA THR A 5 -6.07 -14.87 35.62
C THR A 5 -7.53 -15.10 35.25
N LEU A 6 -8.18 -14.12 34.60
CA LEU A 6 -9.56 -14.26 34.12
C LEU A 6 -9.66 -15.19 32.91
N MET A 7 -8.67 -15.18 32.01
CA MET A 7 -8.63 -16.08 30.85
C MET A 7 -8.39 -17.54 31.28
N ASP A 8 -7.54 -17.76 32.29
CA ASP A 8 -7.24 -19.12 32.78
C ASP A 8 -8.38 -19.71 33.64
N ASN A 9 -9.13 -18.86 34.36
CA ASN A 9 -10.18 -19.30 35.29
C ASN A 9 -11.60 -19.04 34.75
N MET A 10 -11.82 -19.22 33.45
CA MET A 10 -13.17 -19.13 32.90
C MET A 10 -14.04 -20.30 33.36
N ALA A 11 -15.28 -20.00 33.76
CA ALA A 11 -16.23 -21.01 34.16
C ALA A 11 -16.53 -21.97 32.98
N PRO A 12 -16.49 -23.30 33.18
CA PRO A 12 -16.49 -24.29 32.09
C PRO A 12 -17.77 -24.32 31.24
N ASN A 13 -18.84 -23.63 31.66
CA ASN A 13 -20.16 -23.68 31.03
C ASN A 13 -20.57 -22.38 30.31
N VAL A 14 -19.64 -21.44 30.09
CA VAL A 14 -19.91 -20.21 29.33
C VAL A 14 -19.15 -20.28 28.00
N PRO A 15 -19.85 -20.39 26.84
CA PRO A 15 -19.20 -20.32 25.54
C PRO A 15 -18.77 -18.87 25.25
N LEU A 16 -17.55 -18.51 25.62
CA LEU A 16 -16.95 -17.20 25.32
C LEU A 16 -15.86 -17.35 24.25
N ILE A 17 -15.92 -16.51 23.22
CA ILE A 17 -14.85 -16.36 22.22
C ILE A 17 -14.26 -14.96 22.41
N VAL A 18 -12.94 -14.87 22.53
CA VAL A 18 -12.22 -13.60 22.66
C VAL A 18 -11.49 -13.30 21.35
N LEU A 19 -11.81 -12.17 20.73
CA LEU A 19 -11.14 -11.66 19.53
C LEU A 19 -10.36 -10.40 19.90
N ALA A 20 -9.15 -10.25 19.34
CA ALA A 20 -8.31 -9.07 19.54
C ALA A 20 -7.62 -8.69 18.22
N ALA A 21 -7.34 -7.40 18.05
CA ALA A 21 -6.60 -6.86 16.92
C ALA A 21 -5.42 -6.01 17.43
N THR A 22 -4.26 -6.11 16.77
CA THR A 22 -3.08 -5.30 17.08
C THR A 22 -2.26 -5.07 15.83
N ASN A 23 -1.72 -3.86 15.68
CA ASN A 23 -0.72 -3.55 14.65
C ASN A 23 0.71 -3.88 15.13
N ARG A 24 0.88 -4.23 16.41
CA ARG A 24 2.18 -4.50 17.05
C ARG A 24 2.10 -5.80 17.87
N PRO A 25 2.09 -6.97 17.22
CA PRO A 25 2.04 -8.25 17.94
C PRO A 25 3.28 -8.50 18.81
N SER A 26 4.41 -7.87 18.48
CA SER A 26 5.66 -7.93 19.27
C SER A 26 5.58 -7.20 20.61
N THR A 27 4.69 -6.22 20.75
CA THR A 27 4.52 -5.48 22.02
C THR A 27 3.59 -6.18 23.01
N LEU A 28 2.90 -7.23 22.58
CA LEU A 28 2.05 -8.03 23.47
C LEU A 28 2.90 -8.90 24.40
N ASP A 29 2.42 -9.06 25.63
CA ASP A 29 3.01 -10.01 26.58
C ASP A 29 2.98 -11.44 25.97
N PRO A 30 4.12 -12.12 25.82
CA PRO A 30 4.18 -13.48 25.28
C PRO A 30 3.29 -14.48 26.04
N ALA A 31 2.95 -14.21 27.29
CA ALA A 31 2.04 -15.05 28.07
C ALA A 31 0.62 -15.06 27.47
N LEU A 32 0.16 -13.98 26.83
CA LEU A 32 -1.17 -13.90 26.21
C LEU A 32 -1.31 -14.78 24.96
N ARG A 33 -0.21 -15.06 24.26
CA ARG A 33 -0.14 -15.78 22.97
C ARG A 33 0.00 -17.30 23.13
N ARG A 34 -0.17 -17.81 24.35
CA ARG A 34 -0.04 -19.24 24.65
C ARG A 34 -1.36 -19.97 24.45
N PHE A 35 -1.27 -21.27 24.22
CA PHE A 35 -2.40 -22.18 24.16
C PHE A 35 -3.34 -22.01 25.36
N GLY A 36 -4.65 -21.94 25.11
CA GLY A 36 -5.68 -21.67 26.13
C GLY A 36 -6.02 -20.18 26.34
N ARG A 37 -5.33 -19.26 25.64
CA ARG A 37 -5.62 -17.81 25.66
C ARG A 37 -5.84 -17.30 24.23
N PHE A 38 -4.94 -16.47 23.68
CA PHE A 38 -4.89 -16.22 22.24
C PHE A 38 -4.03 -17.29 21.59
N ASP A 39 -4.63 -18.44 21.34
CA ASP A 39 -4.02 -19.62 20.75
C ASP A 39 -4.01 -19.60 19.21
N ARG A 40 -4.82 -18.73 18.60
CA ARG A 40 -4.89 -18.50 17.16
C ARG A 40 -4.50 -17.07 16.81
N GLU A 41 -3.57 -16.96 15.89
CA GLU A 41 -3.15 -15.70 15.29
C GLU A 41 -3.46 -15.73 13.80
N VAL A 42 -4.06 -14.65 13.31
CA VAL A 42 -4.36 -14.45 11.90
C VAL A 42 -3.68 -13.16 11.49
N ASP A 43 -2.71 -13.26 10.59
CA ASP A 43 -2.07 -12.09 10.00
C ASP A 43 -2.93 -11.54 8.87
N MET A 44 -3.17 -10.23 8.88
CA MET A 44 -3.93 -9.54 7.83
C MET A 44 -2.97 -8.71 6.99
N SER A 45 -2.49 -9.31 5.90
CA SER A 45 -1.62 -8.65 4.93
C SER A 45 -2.40 -7.70 4.02
N ALA A 46 -1.70 -6.78 3.35
CA ALA A 46 -2.31 -6.00 2.28
C ALA A 46 -2.81 -6.92 1.15
N PRO A 47 -3.99 -6.63 0.56
CA PRO A 47 -4.57 -7.48 -0.47
C PRO A 47 -3.73 -7.48 -1.76
N ASP A 48 -3.69 -8.64 -2.42
CA ASP A 48 -3.18 -8.77 -3.78
C ASP A 48 -4.17 -8.18 -4.80
N THR A 49 -3.82 -8.20 -6.08
CA THR A 49 -4.67 -7.61 -7.14
C THR A 49 -6.07 -8.25 -7.18
N ALA A 50 -6.17 -9.56 -6.95
CA ALA A 50 -7.46 -10.26 -6.90
C ALA A 50 -8.30 -9.81 -5.69
N GLY A 51 -7.69 -9.72 -4.51
CA GLY A 51 -8.35 -9.21 -3.30
C GLY A 51 -8.77 -7.75 -3.45
N ARG A 52 -7.94 -6.90 -4.07
CA ARG A 52 -8.31 -5.50 -4.36
C ARG A 52 -9.52 -5.42 -5.29
N LEU A 53 -9.59 -6.26 -6.32
CA LEU A 53 -10.75 -6.35 -7.21
C LEU A 53 -12.02 -6.74 -6.45
N GLU A 54 -11.96 -7.70 -5.53
CA GLU A 54 -13.12 -8.07 -4.71
C GLU A 54 -13.56 -6.93 -3.78
N ILE A 55 -12.61 -6.28 -3.11
CA ILE A 55 -12.90 -5.13 -2.24
C ILE A 55 -13.53 -3.99 -3.04
N LEU A 56 -12.98 -3.66 -4.22
CA LEU A 56 -13.54 -2.66 -5.13
C LEU A 56 -14.97 -3.02 -5.54
N ARG A 57 -15.23 -4.29 -5.90
CA ARG A 57 -16.59 -4.74 -6.24
C ARG A 57 -17.57 -4.56 -5.09
N ILE A 58 -17.16 -4.83 -3.86
CA ILE A 58 -18.01 -4.61 -2.68
C ILE A 58 -18.33 -3.13 -2.52
N HIS A 59 -17.31 -2.27 -2.50
CA HIS A 59 -17.50 -0.84 -2.27
C HIS A 59 -18.18 -0.10 -3.43
N MET A 60 -18.03 -0.58 -4.67
CA MET A 60 -18.66 0.00 -5.85
C MET A 60 -20.01 -0.64 -6.20
N SER A 61 -20.44 -1.71 -5.52
CA SER A 61 -21.70 -2.42 -5.82
C SER A 61 -22.96 -1.54 -5.70
N GLY A 62 -22.94 -0.57 -4.78
CA GLY A 62 -24.04 0.37 -4.57
C GLY A 62 -23.99 1.61 -5.48
N MET A 63 -22.96 1.74 -6.33
CA MET A 63 -22.75 2.90 -7.17
C MET A 63 -23.18 2.63 -8.60
N LYS A 64 -23.77 3.63 -9.27
CA LYS A 64 -24.00 3.56 -10.71
C LYS A 64 -22.68 3.84 -11.42
N LEU A 65 -22.07 2.82 -12.01
CA LEU A 65 -20.85 2.95 -12.80
C LEU A 65 -21.19 3.11 -14.28
N HIS A 66 -20.42 3.92 -14.99
CA HIS A 66 -20.48 3.98 -16.45
C HIS A 66 -19.82 2.75 -17.07
N GLU A 67 -20.28 2.32 -18.25
CA GLU A 67 -19.78 1.11 -18.95
C GLU A 67 -18.28 1.16 -19.28
N SER A 68 -17.71 2.36 -19.34
CA SER A 68 -16.27 2.57 -19.57
C SER A 68 -15.41 2.40 -18.33
N VAL A 69 -16.00 2.15 -17.15
CA VAL A 69 -15.24 1.94 -15.91
C VAL A 69 -14.81 0.48 -15.82
N ASP A 70 -13.51 0.24 -15.89
CA ASP A 70 -12.93 -1.08 -15.71
C ASP A 70 -12.40 -1.25 -14.27
N ILE A 71 -13.16 -1.97 -13.44
CA ILE A 71 -12.78 -2.24 -12.04
C ILE A 71 -11.52 -3.11 -11.97
N ALA A 72 -11.27 -3.98 -12.95
CA ALA A 72 -10.07 -4.81 -12.98
C ALA A 72 -8.82 -3.94 -13.18
N GLN A 73 -8.88 -2.96 -14.08
CA GLN A 73 -7.78 -2.02 -14.29
C GLN A 73 -7.51 -1.19 -13.02
N ILE A 74 -8.56 -0.70 -12.34
CA ILE A 74 -8.41 0.04 -11.07
C ILE A 74 -7.71 -0.82 -10.01
N ALA A 75 -7.97 -2.12 -9.97
CA ALA A 75 -7.29 -3.03 -9.04
C ALA A 75 -5.78 -3.15 -9.34
N GLU A 76 -5.38 -3.10 -10.61
CA GLU A 76 -3.98 -3.08 -11.02
C GLU A 76 -3.30 -1.76 -10.62
N ASP A 77 -3.97 -0.63 -10.85
CA ASP A 77 -3.43 0.71 -10.61
C ASP A 77 -3.34 1.08 -9.12
N THR A 78 -4.02 0.33 -8.25
CA THR A 78 -4.06 0.56 -6.78
C THR A 78 -3.04 -0.29 -6.01
N GLN A 79 -1.86 -0.51 -6.58
CA GLN A 79 -0.82 -1.29 -5.91
C GLN A 79 -0.46 -0.70 -4.54
N GLY A 80 -0.45 -1.56 -3.52
CA GLY A 80 -0.15 -1.16 -2.13
C GLY A 80 -1.35 -0.58 -1.37
N PHE A 81 -2.51 -0.41 -1.99
CA PHE A 81 -3.71 0.04 -1.28
C PHE A 81 -4.20 -1.05 -0.33
N CYS A 82 -4.57 -0.67 0.90
CA CYS A 82 -5.28 -1.53 1.82
C CYS A 82 -6.80 -1.39 1.63
N GLY A 83 -7.60 -2.20 2.34
CA GLY A 83 -9.06 -2.14 2.24
C GLY A 83 -9.63 -0.74 2.54
N ALA A 84 -9.04 -0.02 3.50
CA ALA A 84 -9.45 1.34 3.83
C ALA A 84 -9.16 2.34 2.69
N ASP A 85 -8.00 2.22 2.03
CA ASP A 85 -7.65 3.09 0.91
C ASP A 85 -8.60 2.88 -0.28
N ILE A 86 -8.98 1.62 -0.54
CA ILE A 86 -9.93 1.28 -1.61
C ILE A 86 -11.33 1.79 -1.29
N ALA A 87 -11.77 1.67 -0.03
CA ALA A 87 -13.05 2.22 0.41
C ALA A 87 -13.07 3.75 0.25
N GLN A 88 -11.96 4.42 0.58
CA GLN A 88 -11.81 5.85 0.38
C GLN A 88 -11.83 6.20 -1.12
N LEU A 89 -11.14 5.44 -1.97
CA LEU A 89 -11.15 5.64 -3.42
C LEU A 89 -12.55 5.59 -4.01
N ALA A 90 -13.35 4.59 -3.63
CA ALA A 90 -14.73 4.49 -4.09
C ALA A 90 -15.57 5.69 -3.62
N THR A 91 -15.40 6.11 -2.36
CA THR A 91 -16.11 7.26 -1.78
C THR A 91 -15.74 8.57 -2.49
N ASP A 92 -14.46 8.82 -2.71
CA ASP A 92 -13.95 10.03 -3.34
C ASP A 92 -14.36 10.10 -4.83
N ALA A 93 -14.35 8.96 -5.54
CA ALA A 93 -14.85 8.87 -6.92
C ALA A 93 -16.35 9.19 -7.00
N ALA A 94 -17.16 8.69 -6.07
CA ALA A 94 -18.58 9.04 -5.99
C ALA A 94 -18.77 10.54 -5.69
N MET A 95 -17.98 11.11 -4.77
CA MET A 95 -18.05 12.53 -4.44
C MET A 95 -17.62 13.43 -5.61
N GLU A 96 -16.63 13.05 -6.42
CA GLU A 96 -16.29 13.78 -7.64
C GLU A 96 -17.41 13.73 -8.68
N CYS A 97 -18.12 12.60 -8.81
CA CYS A 97 -19.30 12.49 -9.67
C CYS A 97 -20.43 13.44 -9.20
N VAL A 98 -20.72 13.45 -7.89
CA VAL A 98 -21.71 14.38 -7.30
C VAL A 98 -21.29 15.82 -7.56
N ARG A 99 -20.06 16.18 -7.21
CA ARG A 99 -19.55 17.55 -7.35
C ARG A 99 -19.62 18.06 -8.79
N GLU A 100 -19.24 17.23 -9.77
CA GLU A 100 -19.34 17.58 -11.19
C GLU A 100 -20.78 17.81 -11.63
N THR A 101 -21.69 16.94 -11.20
CA THR A 101 -23.12 17.05 -11.52
C THR A 101 -23.74 18.29 -10.87
N THR A 102 -23.39 18.57 -9.61
CA THR A 102 -23.86 19.75 -8.88
C THR A 102 -23.43 21.05 -9.56
N LEU A 103 -22.18 21.13 -10.03
CA LEU A 103 -21.67 22.34 -10.67
C LEU A 103 -22.21 22.58 -12.08
N THR A 104 -22.71 21.55 -12.77
CA THR A 104 -23.11 21.63 -14.18
C THR A 104 -24.61 21.56 -14.41
N GLN A 105 -25.36 20.90 -13.54
CA GLN A 105 -26.77 20.55 -13.78
C GLN A 105 -27.72 20.87 -12.62
N LEU A 106 -27.21 21.36 -11.48
CA LEU A 106 -28.05 21.68 -10.32
C LEU A 106 -28.02 23.17 -10.01
N ASP A 107 -29.20 23.67 -9.66
CA ASP A 107 -29.34 24.95 -8.98
C ASP A 107 -29.02 24.74 -7.50
N LEU A 108 -28.01 25.43 -7.00
CA LEU A 108 -27.54 25.31 -5.61
C LEU A 108 -28.55 25.87 -4.59
N GLU A 109 -29.54 26.64 -5.06
CA GLU A 109 -30.58 27.24 -4.22
C GLU A 109 -31.86 26.39 -4.16
N ALA A 110 -31.94 25.29 -4.91
CA ALA A 110 -33.09 24.41 -4.90
C ALA A 110 -33.02 23.37 -3.77
N ASP A 111 -34.14 23.14 -3.08
CA ASP A 111 -34.25 22.16 -1.98
C ASP A 111 -34.21 20.69 -2.46
N ASP A 112 -34.55 20.43 -3.73
CA ASP A 112 -34.67 19.08 -4.30
C ASP A 112 -33.85 18.89 -5.58
N VAL A 113 -33.21 17.71 -5.69
CA VAL A 113 -32.49 17.29 -6.90
C VAL A 113 -33.47 16.68 -7.90
N PRO A 114 -33.59 17.20 -9.15
CA PRO A 114 -34.50 16.64 -10.14
C PRO A 114 -34.19 15.17 -10.45
N ALA A 115 -35.23 14.33 -10.50
CA ALA A 115 -35.09 12.89 -10.73
C ALA A 115 -34.33 12.53 -12.02
N HIS A 116 -34.43 13.36 -13.06
CA HIS A 116 -33.71 13.14 -14.31
C HIS A 116 -32.19 13.31 -14.17
N VAL A 117 -31.72 14.17 -13.25
CA VAL A 117 -30.30 14.35 -12.93
C VAL A 117 -29.81 13.10 -12.21
N LEU A 118 -30.49 12.69 -11.13
CA LEU A 118 -30.17 11.47 -10.38
C LEU A 118 -30.10 10.23 -11.29
N SER A 119 -31.00 10.13 -12.26
CA SER A 119 -31.03 9.00 -13.20
C SER A 119 -29.80 8.93 -14.13
N ARG A 120 -29.14 10.06 -14.38
CA ARG A 120 -27.97 10.17 -15.28
C ARG A 120 -26.64 10.15 -14.53
N MET A 121 -26.66 10.37 -13.22
CA MET A 121 -25.45 10.33 -12.39
C MET A 121 -24.83 8.94 -12.43
N ALA A 122 -23.63 8.86 -13.01
CA ALA A 122 -22.82 7.65 -13.05
C ALA A 122 -21.34 8.04 -12.85
N VAL A 123 -20.61 7.21 -12.11
CA VAL A 123 -19.18 7.37 -11.92
C VAL A 123 -18.47 7.04 -13.23
N MET A 124 -17.65 7.98 -13.69
CA MET A 124 -16.86 7.89 -14.92
C MET A 124 -15.38 7.63 -14.58
N PRO A 125 -14.56 7.15 -15.53
CA PRO A 125 -13.12 6.97 -15.33
C PRO A 125 -12.41 8.22 -14.82
N VAL A 126 -12.78 9.40 -15.33
CA VAL A 126 -12.22 10.69 -14.89
C VAL A 126 -12.45 10.99 -13.40
N HIS A 127 -13.53 10.48 -12.80
CA HIS A 127 -13.79 10.65 -11.36
C HIS A 127 -12.84 9.79 -10.53
N ILE A 128 -12.55 8.58 -11.01
CA ILE A 128 -11.60 7.66 -10.38
C ILE A 128 -10.17 8.20 -10.50
N ASP A 129 -9.77 8.69 -11.67
CA ASP A 129 -8.44 9.28 -11.90
C ASP A 129 -8.18 10.47 -10.97
N ARG A 130 -9.19 11.35 -10.83
CA ARG A 130 -9.12 12.50 -9.90
C ARG A 130 -9.02 12.05 -8.44
N ALA A 131 -9.73 10.99 -8.06
CA ALA A 131 -9.68 10.44 -6.72
C ALA A 131 -8.32 9.77 -6.43
N LEU A 132 -7.79 8.97 -7.35
CA LEU A 132 -6.47 8.35 -7.27
C LEU A 132 -5.36 9.40 -7.06
N GLY A 133 -5.45 10.55 -7.76
CA GLY A 133 -4.48 11.64 -7.61
C GLY A 133 -4.44 12.29 -6.21
N ARG A 134 -5.39 12.00 -5.32
CA ARG A 134 -5.45 12.56 -3.95
C ARG A 134 -5.16 11.54 -2.85
N ILE A 135 -5.28 10.25 -3.14
CA ILE A 135 -5.16 9.20 -2.13
C ILE A 135 -3.73 8.69 -2.08
N GLN A 136 -3.12 8.79 -0.90
CA GLN A 136 -1.83 8.17 -0.63
C GLN A 136 -2.04 6.83 0.09
N PRO A 137 -1.51 5.70 -0.46
CA PRO A 137 -1.76 4.38 0.11
C PRO A 137 -1.21 4.26 1.53
N SER A 138 -2.00 3.64 2.40
CA SER A 138 -1.68 3.46 3.81
C SER A 138 -0.45 2.55 4.02
N SER A 139 -0.16 1.64 3.08
CA SER A 139 1.07 0.83 3.12
C SER A 139 2.35 1.66 3.01
N LEU A 140 2.29 2.82 2.35
CA LEU A 140 3.38 3.80 2.29
C LEU A 140 3.40 4.74 3.51
N ARG A 141 2.34 4.77 4.32
CA ARG A 141 2.29 5.58 5.55
C ARG A 141 2.98 4.91 6.73
N ASP A 142 2.89 3.57 6.82
CA ASP A 142 3.40 2.80 7.96
C ASP A 142 4.82 2.24 7.73
N ARG A 143 5.31 2.29 6.50
CA ARG A 143 6.73 2.12 6.19
C ARG A 143 7.29 3.50 5.87
N GLN A 144 8.15 4.02 6.74
CA GLN A 144 9.19 4.96 6.31
C GLN A 144 10.13 4.21 5.36
N ALA A 145 9.64 3.81 4.19
CA ALA A 145 10.49 3.71 3.03
C ALA A 145 10.74 5.16 2.62
N GLU A 146 11.68 5.82 3.31
CA GLU A 146 12.40 6.90 2.67
C GLU A 146 13.10 6.23 1.48
N VAL A 147 12.49 6.24 0.31
CA VAL A 147 13.31 6.36 -0.90
C VAL A 147 14.08 7.65 -0.64
N PRO A 148 15.39 7.62 -0.40
CA PRO A 148 16.13 8.82 -0.04
C PRO A 148 16.15 9.70 -1.28
N SER A 149 15.11 10.52 -1.47
CA SER A 149 14.98 11.41 -2.63
C SER A 149 16.03 12.52 -2.60
N ASP A 150 16.81 12.61 -1.51
CA ASP A 150 17.84 13.60 -1.24
C ASP A 150 19.25 13.17 -1.65
N VAL A 151 19.49 11.90 -2.03
CA VAL A 151 20.84 11.41 -2.35
C VAL A 151 20.89 10.73 -3.72
N THR A 152 21.67 11.30 -4.62
CA THR A 152 21.99 10.76 -5.95
C THR A 152 23.45 10.31 -6.05
N TRP A 153 23.83 9.67 -7.16
CA TRP A 153 25.25 9.35 -7.40
C TRP A 153 26.18 10.56 -7.43
N ALA A 154 25.64 11.75 -7.72
CA ALA A 154 26.39 13.01 -7.73
C ALA A 154 26.78 13.45 -6.31
N ASP A 155 25.99 13.10 -5.30
CA ASP A 155 26.22 13.46 -3.90
C ASP A 155 27.27 12.56 -3.24
N VAL A 156 27.59 11.43 -3.85
CA VAL A 156 28.64 10.51 -3.41
C VAL A 156 29.97 10.95 -4.04
N GLY A 157 30.83 11.62 -3.28
CA GLY A 157 32.17 11.99 -3.73
C GLY A 157 33.12 10.79 -3.87
N GLY A 158 33.76 10.64 -5.02
CA GLY A 158 34.79 9.62 -5.27
C GLY A 158 34.26 8.19 -5.36
N LEU A 159 35.11 7.20 -5.03
CA LEU A 159 34.78 5.76 -5.01
C LEU A 159 34.22 5.23 -6.35
N GLU A 160 34.65 5.79 -7.48
CA GLU A 160 34.12 5.49 -8.82
C GLU A 160 34.14 4.00 -9.18
N HIS A 161 35.17 3.27 -8.74
CA HIS A 161 35.21 1.82 -8.89
C HIS A 161 34.02 1.12 -8.23
N ILE A 162 33.72 1.49 -6.98
CA ILE A 162 32.66 0.86 -6.18
C ILE A 162 31.28 1.31 -6.68
N LYS A 163 31.12 2.57 -7.11
CA LYS A 163 29.89 3.04 -7.76
C LYS A 163 29.57 2.19 -8.98
N LYS A 164 30.57 1.98 -9.85
CA LYS A 164 30.43 1.17 -11.06
C LYS A 164 30.05 -0.28 -10.73
N GLU A 165 30.73 -0.88 -9.75
CA GLU A 165 30.44 -2.25 -9.31
C GLU A 165 29.00 -2.40 -8.77
N LEU A 166 28.53 -1.43 -7.97
CA LEU A 166 27.14 -1.40 -7.48
C LEU A 166 26.12 -1.21 -8.61
N MET A 167 26.39 -0.31 -9.57
CA MET A 167 25.52 -0.12 -10.73
C MET A 167 25.41 -1.40 -11.56
N GLU A 168 26.53 -2.06 -11.84
CA GLU A 168 26.56 -3.30 -12.62
C GLU A 168 25.90 -4.48 -11.91
N THR A 169 25.99 -4.51 -10.57
CA THR A 169 25.49 -5.62 -9.76
C THR A 169 24.00 -5.49 -9.42
N ILE A 170 23.51 -4.26 -9.22
CA ILE A 170 22.17 -3.98 -8.71
C ILE A 170 21.32 -3.25 -9.77
N GLN A 171 21.81 -2.12 -10.29
CA GLN A 171 20.99 -1.25 -11.15
C GLN A 171 20.80 -1.83 -12.57
N PHE A 172 21.85 -2.40 -13.17
CA PHE A 172 21.80 -2.89 -14.56
C PHE A 172 20.91 -4.13 -14.73
N PRO A 173 20.92 -5.13 -13.82
CA PRO A 173 20.00 -6.25 -13.92
C PRO A 173 18.52 -5.84 -13.85
N ILE A 174 18.19 -4.83 -13.03
CA ILE A 174 16.83 -4.29 -12.91
C ILE A 174 16.46 -3.49 -14.17
N ARG A 175 17.34 -2.60 -14.63
CA ARG A 175 17.08 -1.72 -15.78
C ARG A 175 17.07 -2.45 -17.13
N TYR A 176 17.84 -3.53 -17.26
CA TYR A 176 18.04 -4.27 -18.52
C TYR A 176 17.68 -5.75 -18.38
N GLU A 177 16.61 -6.06 -17.64
CA GLU A 177 16.16 -7.42 -17.34
C GLU A 177 16.10 -8.34 -18.60
N SER A 178 15.55 -7.83 -19.70
CA SER A 178 15.42 -8.57 -20.97
C SER A 178 16.76 -8.96 -21.62
N LYS A 179 17.84 -8.23 -21.34
CA LYS A 179 19.19 -8.54 -21.81
C LYS A 179 19.86 -9.52 -20.85
N PHE A 180 19.77 -9.27 -19.53
CA PHE A 180 20.42 -10.08 -18.51
C PHE A 180 19.81 -11.50 -18.42
N GLY A 181 18.50 -11.63 -18.58
CA GLY A 181 17.82 -12.92 -18.62
C GLY A 181 18.27 -13.82 -19.77
N LYS A 182 18.63 -13.25 -20.93
CA LYS A 182 19.17 -14.02 -22.08
C LYS A 182 20.56 -14.59 -21.82
N PHE A 183 21.33 -13.99 -20.92
CA PHE A 183 22.66 -14.44 -20.51
C PHE A 183 22.63 -15.27 -19.22
N GLY A 184 21.44 -15.59 -18.68
CA GLY A 184 21.30 -16.34 -17.43
C GLY A 184 21.79 -15.56 -16.20
N MET A 185 21.88 -14.24 -16.29
CA MET A 185 22.34 -13.38 -15.21
C MET A 185 21.14 -12.81 -14.46
N SER A 186 21.13 -12.93 -13.13
CA SER A 186 20.15 -12.30 -12.24
C SER A 186 20.81 -11.21 -11.40
N ALA A 187 20.01 -10.30 -10.83
CA ALA A 187 20.49 -9.41 -9.78
C ALA A 187 21.16 -10.23 -8.66
N SER A 188 22.20 -9.69 -8.04
CA SER A 188 22.87 -10.38 -6.94
C SER A 188 21.90 -10.54 -5.75
N LYS A 189 22.05 -11.65 -5.01
CA LYS A 189 21.18 -11.93 -3.85
C LYS A 189 21.45 -11.01 -2.66
N GLY A 190 22.53 -10.23 -2.69
CA GLY A 190 22.89 -9.30 -1.63
C GLY A 190 24.28 -8.69 -1.83
N VAL A 191 24.46 -7.49 -1.31
CA VAL A 191 25.73 -6.76 -1.31
C VAL A 191 26.05 -6.33 0.11
N LEU A 192 27.29 -6.57 0.56
CA LEU A 192 27.78 -6.16 1.87
C LEU A 192 28.78 -5.02 1.74
N LEU A 193 28.40 -3.83 2.17
CA LEU A 193 29.32 -2.68 2.26
C LEU A 193 30.01 -2.70 3.63
N TYR A 194 31.34 -2.86 3.67
CA TYR A 194 32.12 -2.89 4.91
C TYR A 194 33.28 -1.88 4.87
N GLY A 195 33.69 -1.40 6.06
CA GLY A 195 34.81 -0.45 6.20
C GLY A 195 34.64 0.50 7.41
N PRO A 196 35.65 1.30 7.73
CA PRO A 196 35.63 2.23 8.87
C PRO A 196 34.49 3.26 8.79
N SER A 197 34.01 3.76 9.93
CA SER A 197 32.93 4.75 9.98
C SER A 197 33.30 6.04 9.22
N GLY A 198 32.35 6.66 8.53
CA GLY A 198 32.57 7.91 7.79
C GLY A 198 33.00 7.78 6.32
N CYS A 199 33.23 6.56 5.80
CA CYS A 199 33.63 6.35 4.40
C CYS A 199 32.47 6.27 3.39
N GLY A 200 31.32 6.92 3.65
CA GLY A 200 30.23 7.02 2.67
C GLY A 200 29.41 5.75 2.38
N LYS A 201 29.58 4.65 3.14
CA LYS A 201 28.81 3.39 2.93
C LYS A 201 27.30 3.59 2.94
N THR A 202 26.78 4.28 3.95
CA THR A 202 25.35 4.57 4.07
C THR A 202 24.88 5.50 2.95
N LEU A 203 25.68 6.50 2.56
CA LEU A 203 25.37 7.39 1.44
C LEU A 203 25.32 6.64 0.11
N MET A 204 26.23 5.70 -0.14
CA MET A 204 26.19 4.83 -1.31
C MET A 204 24.95 3.94 -1.35
N ALA A 205 24.60 3.33 -0.22
CA ALA A 205 23.42 2.49 -0.13
C ALA A 205 22.12 3.29 -0.41
N LYS A 206 22.05 4.53 0.11
CA LYS A 206 20.96 5.46 -0.19
C LYS A 206 20.90 5.86 -1.66
N ALA A 207 22.03 6.21 -2.27
CA ALA A 207 22.11 6.59 -3.69
C ALA A 207 21.66 5.45 -4.62
N VAL A 208 22.12 4.22 -4.37
CA VAL A 208 21.69 3.03 -5.14
C VAL A 208 20.19 2.79 -5.02
N ALA A 209 19.64 2.88 -3.81
CA ALA A 209 18.22 2.65 -3.57
C ALA A 209 17.34 3.67 -4.30
N ASN A 210 17.72 4.95 -4.24
CA ASN A 210 17.04 6.03 -4.96
C ASN A 210 17.06 5.80 -6.48
N GLU A 211 18.22 5.46 -7.03
CA GLU A 211 18.45 5.25 -8.47
C GLU A 211 17.84 3.96 -9.04
N CYS A 212 17.49 3.01 -8.18
CA CYS A 212 16.76 1.80 -8.54
C CYS A 212 15.24 1.94 -8.30
N GLN A 213 14.76 3.11 -7.86
CA GLN A 213 13.38 3.30 -7.38
C GLN A 213 12.94 2.20 -6.39
N SER A 214 13.88 1.76 -5.55
CA SER A 214 13.69 0.64 -4.64
C SER A 214 13.59 1.14 -3.21
N ASN A 215 12.81 0.44 -2.38
CA ASN A 215 12.66 0.79 -0.98
C ASN A 215 13.98 0.57 -0.22
N PHE A 216 14.45 1.59 0.49
CA PHE A 216 15.52 1.46 1.48
C PHE A 216 14.90 1.09 2.84
N ILE A 217 15.34 -0.02 3.45
CA ILE A 217 14.84 -0.56 4.74
C ILE A 217 16.00 -0.64 5.73
#